data_AF-A0A842N597-F1
#
_entry.id   AF-A0A842N597-F1
#
_cell.length_a   1.000
_cell.length_b   1.000
_cell.length_c   1.000
_cell.angle_alpha   90.00
_cell.angle_beta   90.00
_cell.angle_gamma   90.00
#
_symmetry.space_group_name_H-M   'P 1'
#
loop_
_entity.id
_entity.type
_entity.pdbx_description
1 polymer ?
#
loop_
_entity_poly.entity_id
_entity_poly.type
_entity_poly.pdbx_seq_one_letter_code
_entity_poly.pdbx_strand_id
1 'polypeptide(L)'
;MSPETNLAGQASTICTDSDAGIAPMVKGITKGTFNQEEATMIDECVGDTLIEYYCDFRECPRCINYKEITCPTGSSCNKGICS
;
A
#
# COMPACT_ATOMS: atom_id res chain seq x y z
N MET A 1 6.51 43.80 -8.05
CA MET A 1 7.01 42.52 -8.56
C MET A 1 6.53 41.46 -7.59
N SER A 2 5.39 40.84 -7.89
CA SER A 2 4.88 39.71 -7.12
C SER A 2 5.48 38.44 -7.72
N PRO A 3 6.09 37.54 -6.93
CA PRO A 3 6.51 36.26 -7.47
C PRO A 3 5.27 35.40 -7.69
N GLU A 4 5.02 35.05 -8.95
CA GLU A 4 4.05 34.03 -9.31
C GLU A 4 4.58 32.68 -8.79
N THR A 5 4.00 32.19 -7.70
CA THR A 5 4.19 30.80 -7.30
C THR A 5 3.56 29.92 -8.37
N ASN A 6 4.39 29.23 -9.12
CA ASN A 6 4.01 28.21 -10.09
C ASN A 6 3.33 27.05 -9.33
N LEU A 7 2.02 27.20 -9.13
CA LEU A 7 1.15 26.20 -8.54
C LEU A 7 0.70 25.25 -9.66
N ALA A 8 1.64 24.49 -10.21
CA ALA A 8 1.29 23.24 -10.85
C ALA A 8 0.74 22.34 -9.73
N GLY A 9 -0.58 22.29 -9.62
CA GLY A 9 -1.29 21.55 -8.59
C GLY A 9 -0.80 20.11 -8.52
N GLN A 10 -0.13 19.77 -7.42
CA GLN A 10 0.09 18.40 -7.02
C GLN A 10 -1.29 17.84 -6.66
N ALA A 11 -2.02 17.33 -7.64
CA ALA A 11 -3.17 16.48 -7.40
C ALA A 11 -2.64 15.27 -6.62
N SER A 12 -2.78 15.30 -5.30
CA SER A 12 -2.39 14.18 -4.46
C SER A 12 -3.28 12.99 -4.82
N THR A 13 -2.66 11.88 -5.23
CA THR A 13 -3.38 10.64 -5.51
C THR A 13 -4.02 10.15 -4.21
N ILE A 14 -5.34 9.95 -4.23
CA ILE A 14 -6.01 9.23 -3.15
C ILE A 14 -5.49 7.80 -3.16
N CYS A 15 -5.20 7.25 -1.99
CA CYS A 15 -4.73 5.88 -1.90
C CYS A 15 -5.76 4.93 -2.53
N THR A 16 -5.33 4.01 -3.38
CA THR A 16 -6.17 2.94 -3.92
C THR A 16 -5.54 1.59 -3.62
N ASP A 17 -6.38 0.64 -3.26
CA ASP A 17 -6.00 -0.70 -2.83
C ASP A 17 -6.92 -1.68 -3.57
N SER A 18 -6.33 -2.69 -4.23
CA SER A 18 -7.06 -3.61 -5.10
C SER A 18 -7.79 -4.74 -4.36
N ASP A 19 -7.47 -5.01 -3.10
CA ASP A 19 -8.10 -6.06 -2.29
C ASP A 19 -8.93 -5.52 -1.11
N ALA A 20 -8.97 -4.19 -0.98
CA ALA A 20 -9.79 -3.45 -0.04
C ALA A 20 -9.35 -3.60 1.43
N GLY A 21 -8.03 -3.65 1.67
CA GLY A 21 -7.44 -3.36 2.97
C GLY A 21 -6.41 -4.40 3.35
N ILE A 22 -6.64 -5.07 4.47
CA ILE A 22 -5.80 -6.18 4.91
C ILE A 22 -6.52 -7.47 4.54
N ALA A 23 -6.16 -8.04 3.39
CA ALA A 23 -6.74 -9.24 2.79
C ALA A 23 -5.65 -10.29 2.44
N PRO A 24 -5.05 -10.99 3.44
CA PRO A 24 -3.85 -11.83 3.26
C PRO A 24 -3.98 -13.02 2.29
N MET A 25 -5.21 -13.35 1.88
CA MET A 25 -5.51 -14.47 0.98
C MET A 25 -5.67 -14.02 -0.48
N VAL A 26 -5.57 -12.71 -0.75
CA VAL A 26 -5.74 -12.08 -2.06
C VAL A 26 -4.51 -11.23 -2.32
N LYS A 27 -3.98 -11.25 -3.55
CA LYS A 27 -2.81 -10.44 -3.86
C LYS A 27 -3.22 -9.00 -4.11
N GLY A 28 -2.69 -8.07 -3.32
CA GLY A 28 -2.90 -6.65 -3.41
C GLY A 28 -1.91 -5.88 -4.27
N ILE A 29 -2.42 -4.77 -4.82
CA ILE A 29 -1.65 -3.68 -5.40
C ILE A 29 -2.18 -2.40 -4.78
N THR A 30 -1.31 -1.69 -4.08
CA THR A 30 -1.64 -0.45 -3.39
C THR A 30 -0.89 0.71 -4.00
N LYS A 31 -1.60 1.79 -4.33
CA LYS A 31 -1.06 3.01 -4.96
C LYS A 31 -1.37 4.21 -4.09
N GLY A 32 -0.41 5.10 -3.92
CA GLY A 32 -0.52 6.27 -3.07
C GLY A 32 0.86 6.82 -2.71
N THR A 33 0.95 7.58 -1.63
CA THR A 33 2.21 8.14 -1.13
C THR A 33 2.89 7.15 -0.16
N PHE A 34 4.12 6.75 -0.43
CA PHE A 34 4.98 5.96 0.46
C PHE A 34 6.33 6.67 0.60
N ASN A 35 6.80 6.87 1.84
CA ASN A 35 8.03 7.63 2.11
C ASN A 35 8.09 9.02 1.44
N GLN A 36 6.96 9.73 1.43
CA GLN A 36 6.79 11.07 0.83
C GLN A 36 6.82 11.12 -0.71
N GLU A 37 6.87 9.98 -1.38
CA GLU A 37 6.84 9.87 -2.84
C GLU A 37 5.62 9.06 -3.31
N GLU A 38 5.14 9.34 -4.52
CA GLU A 38 4.11 8.51 -5.15
C GLU A 38 4.69 7.14 -5.50
N ALA A 39 4.01 6.08 -5.07
CA ALA A 39 4.48 4.70 -5.19
C ALA A 39 3.36 3.75 -5.61
N THR A 40 3.76 2.61 -6.15
CA THR A 40 2.92 1.43 -6.35
C THR A 40 3.59 0.28 -5.61
N MET A 41 2.96 -0.18 -4.54
CA MET A 41 3.41 -1.32 -3.76
C MET A 41 2.55 -2.53 -4.10
N ILE A 42 3.16 -3.71 -4.07
CA ILE A 42 2.51 -4.98 -4.36
C ILE A 42 2.81 -5.89 -3.18
N ASP A 43 1.82 -6.62 -2.72
CA ASP A 43 2.06 -7.57 -1.64
C ASP A 43 3.14 -8.57 -2.02
N GLU A 44 4.00 -8.83 -1.06
CA GLU A 44 5.19 -9.64 -1.27
C GLU A 44 5.49 -10.53 -0.08
N CYS A 45 6.13 -11.67 -0.36
CA CYS A 45 6.62 -12.57 0.66
C CYS A 45 8.09 -12.30 0.92
N VAL A 46 8.41 -11.99 2.17
CA VAL A 46 9.79 -11.92 2.68
C VAL A 46 10.02 -13.16 3.54
N GLY A 47 10.52 -14.23 2.92
CA GLY A 47 10.49 -15.56 3.53
C GLY A 47 9.05 -16.05 3.67
N ASP A 48 8.68 -16.50 4.87
CA ASP A 48 7.31 -16.94 5.20
C ASP A 48 6.41 -15.81 5.74
N THR A 49 6.91 -14.58 5.82
CA THR A 49 6.15 -13.40 6.25
C THR A 49 5.57 -12.69 5.02
N LEU A 50 4.27 -12.42 5.06
CA LEU A 50 3.61 -11.56 4.08
C LEU A 50 3.77 -10.09 4.49
N ILE A 51 4.29 -9.27 3.57
CA ILE A 51 4.21 -7.82 3.64
C ILE A 51 2.95 -7.40 2.88
N GLU A 52 1.94 -7.01 3.65
CA GLU A 52 0.64 -6.54 3.16
C GLU A 52 0.66 -5.02 3.05
N TYR A 53 0.41 -4.47 1.86
CA TYR A 53 0.29 -3.02 1.66
C TYR A 53 -1.16 -2.60 1.51
N TYR A 54 -1.60 -1.60 2.27
CA TYR A 54 -3.01 -1.22 2.32
C TYR A 54 -3.23 0.28 2.48
N CYS A 55 -4.45 0.74 2.16
CA CYS A 55 -4.89 2.11 2.44
C CYS A 55 -5.60 2.22 3.79
N ASP A 56 -5.17 3.14 4.68
CA ASP A 56 -5.98 3.57 5.84
C ASP A 56 -6.48 5.00 5.66
N PHE A 57 -7.71 5.12 5.17
CA PHE A 57 -8.35 6.41 4.91
C PHE A 57 -8.65 7.23 6.17
N ARG A 58 -8.63 6.61 7.36
CA ARG A 58 -8.90 7.31 8.63
C ARG A 58 -7.64 8.00 9.16
N GLU A 59 -6.47 7.40 8.93
CA GLU A 59 -5.19 7.96 9.35
C GLU A 59 -4.61 8.91 8.30
N CYS A 60 -4.53 8.45 7.05
CA CYS A 60 -4.01 9.24 5.94
C CYS A 60 -4.64 8.80 4.61
N PRO A 61 -5.59 9.58 4.04
CA PRO A 61 -6.31 9.23 2.81
C PRO A 61 -5.45 9.00 1.55
N ARG A 62 -4.18 9.37 1.59
CA ARG A 62 -3.21 9.27 0.49
C ARG A 62 -2.06 8.31 0.79
N CYS A 63 -1.87 7.89 2.04
CA CYS A 63 -0.68 7.14 2.41
C CYS A 63 -0.87 5.65 2.17
N ILE A 64 0.18 5.01 1.67
CA ILE A 64 0.33 3.56 1.70
C ILE A 64 0.84 3.19 3.09
N ASN A 65 0.16 2.27 3.74
CA ASN A 65 0.62 1.62 4.96
C ASN A 65 1.06 0.19 4.65
N TYR A 66 1.76 -0.44 5.59
CA TYR A 66 2.05 -1.87 5.49
C TYR A 66 1.88 -2.59 6.82
N LYS A 67 1.69 -3.91 6.74
CA LYS A 67 1.65 -4.80 7.90
C LYS A 67 2.39 -6.09 7.59
N GLU A 68 3.15 -6.57 8.56
CA GLU A 68 3.75 -7.89 8.52
C GLU A 68 2.74 -8.92 9.05
N ILE A 69 2.49 -9.96 8.26
CA ILE A 69 1.50 -10.99 8.57
C ILE A 69 2.17 -12.36 8.51
N THR A 70 2.03 -13.10 9.62
CA THR A 70 2.31 -14.54 9.63
C THR A 70 1.11 -15.26 9.04
N CYS A 71 1.33 -16.08 8.01
CA CYS A 71 0.25 -16.80 7.37
C CYS A 71 -0.46 -17.77 8.34
N PRO A 72 -1.79 -17.96 8.19
CA PRO A 72 -2.56 -18.89 9.01
C PRO A 72 -1.97 -20.31 9.04
N THR A 73 -2.23 -21.05 10.11
CA THR A 73 -1.78 -22.45 10.24
C THR A 73 -2.18 -23.28 9.04
N GLY A 74 -1.21 -23.96 8.44
CA GLY A 74 -1.42 -24.81 7.27
C GLY A 74 -1.31 -24.10 5.92
N SER A 75 -1.05 -22.79 5.91
CA SER A 75 -0.70 -22.01 4.71
C SER A 75 0.73 -21.46 4.81
N SER A 76 1.30 -21.09 3.67
CA SER A 76 2.59 -20.38 3.61
C SER A 76 2.48 -19.15 2.73
N CYS A 77 3.40 -18.20 2.93
CA CYS A 77 3.46 -17.05 2.05
C CYS A 77 4.03 -17.49 0.69
N ASN A 78 3.22 -17.36 -0.37
CA ASN A 78 3.68 -17.58 -1.72
C ASN A 78 3.24 -16.42 -2.63
N LYS A 79 4.20 -15.81 -3.33
CA LYS A 79 3.92 -14.77 -4.35
C LYS A 79 3.08 -13.58 -3.86
N GLY A 80 3.18 -13.23 -2.58
CA GLY A 80 2.44 -12.11 -1.99
C GLY A 80 1.02 -12.46 -1.55
N ILE A 81 0.76 -13.73 -1.23
CA ILE A 81 -0.48 -14.20 -0.57
C ILE A 81 -0.16 -15.34 0.39
N CYS A 82 -1.04 -15.55 1.36
CA CYS A 82 -1.10 -16.78 2.14
C CYS A 82 -1.94 -17.83 1.40
N SER A 83 -1.35 -19.00 1.13
CA SER A 83 -2.01 -20.12 0.43
C SER A 83 -1.56 -21.48 0.93
#